data_AF-A0AAW8L882-F1
#
_entry.id   AF-A0AAW8L882-F1
#
_cell.length_a   1.000
_cell.length_b   1.000
_cell.length_c   1.000
_cell.angle_alpha   90.00
_cell.angle_beta   90.00
_cell.angle_gamma   90.00
#
_symmetry.space_group_name_H-M   'P 1'
#
loop_
_entity.id
_entity.type
_entity.pdbx_description
1 polymer ?
#
loop_
_entity_poly.entity_id
_entity_poly.type
_entity_poly.pdbx_seq_one_letter_code
_entity_poly.pdbx_strand_id
1 'polypeptide(L)'
;MTSEDDALESLGQSGLLEALTWAAPVAFARTGQDYDEDAGHDQMIIGVLNFVYLRDLLDRATANGRYALPDGASNLGEDILGRGITPEARRTMPLLSPDRISRSDYQRSPGWAADGYRVLLQSFKYGEVDHINWGQRSEAKRRVASQSFIAQDTLFSDEDFGLETITGIPDDDDFEGVTLVAAHSYEPITGKFELHIGQSKNPEFRGDSCWHWRRQLLDGGTPPEMAKRGLPPVLPGDAPSTQVEEITVRLKGTQTGEGTATSNG
;
A
#
# COMPACT_ATOMS: atom_id res chain seq x y z
N MET A 1 -28.10 -12.40 5.01
CA MET A 1 -26.99 -12.23 4.03
C MET A 1 -26.67 -10.76 4.13
N THR A 2 -25.57 -10.33 4.72
CA THR A 2 -25.38 -8.92 5.10
C THR A 2 -24.99 -8.03 3.91
N SER A 3 -25.08 -6.69 4.04
CA SER A 3 -24.58 -5.76 3.01
C SER A 3 -23.07 -5.90 2.74
N GLU A 4 -22.30 -6.40 3.71
CA GLU A 4 -20.91 -6.81 3.51
C GLU A 4 -20.82 -8.04 2.60
N ASP A 5 -21.61 -9.09 2.86
CA ASP A 5 -21.56 -10.33 2.08
C ASP A 5 -21.96 -10.08 0.62
N ASP A 6 -23.02 -9.29 0.39
CA ASP A 6 -23.49 -8.92 -0.96
C ASP A 6 -22.41 -8.15 -1.73
N ALA A 7 -21.74 -7.20 -1.07
CA ALA A 7 -20.65 -6.44 -1.66
C ALA A 7 -19.45 -7.33 -2.00
N LEU A 8 -19.03 -8.21 -1.09
CA LEU A 8 -17.89 -9.10 -1.32
C LEU A 8 -18.19 -10.15 -2.39
N GLU A 9 -19.41 -10.68 -2.46
CA GLU A 9 -19.83 -11.60 -3.52
C GLU A 9 -19.80 -10.91 -4.88
N SER A 10 -20.41 -9.72 -4.99
CA SER A 10 -20.45 -8.93 -6.23
C SER A 10 -19.05 -8.56 -6.73
N LEU A 11 -18.18 -8.10 -5.82
CA LEU A 11 -16.79 -7.77 -6.15
C LEU A 11 -15.95 -9.02 -6.49
N GLY A 12 -16.29 -10.17 -5.91
CA GLY A 12 -15.67 -11.45 -6.26
C GLY A 12 -16.07 -11.91 -7.65
N GLN A 13 -17.37 -11.87 -7.98
CA GLN A 13 -17.91 -12.26 -9.29
C GLN A 13 -17.42 -11.35 -10.43
N SER A 14 -17.22 -10.06 -10.17
CA SER A 14 -16.60 -9.14 -11.15
C SER A 14 -15.10 -9.33 -11.34
N GLY A 15 -14.42 -10.00 -10.41
CA GLY A 15 -12.97 -10.14 -10.39
C GLY A 15 -12.22 -8.93 -9.83
N LEU A 16 -12.91 -7.92 -9.31
CA LEU A 16 -12.25 -6.75 -8.72
C LEU A 16 -11.48 -7.10 -7.44
N LEU A 17 -11.97 -8.06 -6.63
CA LEU A 17 -11.20 -8.58 -5.50
C LEU A 17 -9.92 -9.29 -5.94
N GLU A 18 -9.96 -10.04 -7.05
CA GLU A 18 -8.78 -10.71 -7.61
C GLU A 18 -7.76 -9.69 -8.13
N ALA A 19 -8.23 -8.66 -8.85
CA ALA A 19 -7.38 -7.55 -9.29
C ALA A 19 -6.70 -6.83 -8.11
N LEU A 20 -7.44 -6.54 -7.04
CA LEU A 20 -6.91 -5.89 -5.83
C LEU A 20 -5.87 -6.76 -5.11
N THR A 21 -6.18 -8.04 -4.92
CA THR A 21 -5.29 -8.98 -4.22
C THR A 21 -4.04 -9.33 -5.02
N TRP A 22 -4.09 -9.25 -6.35
CA TRP A 22 -2.89 -9.33 -7.20
C TRP A 22 -2.09 -8.03 -7.23
N ALA A 23 -2.74 -6.88 -7.44
CA ALA A 23 -2.06 -5.60 -7.66
C ALA A 23 -1.30 -5.12 -6.43
N ALA A 24 -1.85 -5.31 -5.23
CA ALA A 24 -1.25 -4.82 -3.99
C ALA A 24 0.14 -5.38 -3.69
N PRO A 25 0.37 -6.71 -3.58
CA PRO A 25 1.69 -7.24 -3.32
C PRO A 25 2.70 -6.92 -4.44
N VAL A 26 2.25 -6.85 -5.70
CA VAL A 26 3.10 -6.44 -6.83
C VAL A 26 3.53 -4.98 -6.69
N ALA A 27 2.61 -4.08 -6.31
CA ALA A 27 2.90 -2.67 -6.05
C ALA A 27 3.87 -2.51 -4.88
N PHE A 28 3.62 -3.20 -3.76
CA PHE A 28 4.44 -3.09 -2.55
C PHE A 28 5.86 -3.62 -2.76
N ALA A 29 6.00 -4.74 -3.47
CA ALA A 29 7.31 -5.27 -3.84
C ALA A 29 8.10 -4.26 -4.68
N ARG A 30 7.43 -3.56 -5.62
CA ARG A 30 8.06 -2.52 -6.42
C ARG A 30 8.44 -1.30 -5.58
N THR A 31 7.55 -0.84 -4.70
CA THR A 31 7.86 0.26 -3.77
C THR A 31 9.05 -0.08 -2.88
N GLY A 32 9.14 -1.31 -2.38
CA GLY A 32 10.28 -1.77 -1.59
C GLY A 32 11.61 -1.77 -2.33
N GLN A 33 11.59 -2.01 -3.65
CA GLN A 33 12.78 -1.95 -4.50
C GLN A 33 13.22 -0.51 -4.79
N ASP A 34 12.27 0.42 -4.93
CA ASP A 34 12.54 1.82 -5.28
C ASP A 34 12.72 2.71 -4.04
N TYR A 35 12.34 2.24 -2.85
CA TYR A 35 12.54 2.95 -1.60
C TYR A 35 14.01 2.94 -1.18
N ASP A 36 14.52 4.12 -0.82
CA ASP A 36 15.89 4.32 -0.35
C ASP A 36 15.89 5.44 0.69
N GLU A 37 15.98 5.05 1.96
CA GLU A 37 16.03 5.99 3.09
C GLU A 37 17.28 6.88 3.02
N ASP A 38 18.42 6.35 2.56
CA ASP A 38 19.68 7.09 2.43
C ASP A 38 19.61 8.12 1.28
N ALA A 39 18.72 7.92 0.31
CA ALA A 39 18.36 8.91 -0.71
C ALA A 39 17.34 9.96 -0.22
N GLY A 40 16.91 9.89 1.04
CA GLY A 40 15.95 10.80 1.65
C GLY A 40 14.48 10.45 1.37
N HIS A 41 14.18 9.21 0.97
CA HIS A 41 12.79 8.78 0.81
C HIS A 41 12.11 8.66 2.18
N ASP A 42 10.93 9.29 2.30
CA ASP A 42 10.13 9.31 3.52
C ASP A 42 8.76 8.64 3.31
N GLN A 43 7.90 8.75 4.33
CA GLN A 43 6.53 8.23 4.28
C GLN A 43 5.66 8.86 3.19
N MET A 44 5.93 10.11 2.81
CA MET A 44 5.22 10.73 1.70
C MET A 44 5.58 10.04 0.38
N ILE A 45 6.87 9.77 0.14
CA ILE A 45 7.32 9.07 -1.07
C ILE A 45 6.73 7.66 -1.14
N ILE A 46 6.72 6.92 -0.03
CA ILE A 46 6.10 5.58 0.04
C ILE A 46 4.63 5.64 -0.37
N GLY A 47 3.88 6.59 0.20
CA GLY A 47 2.47 6.78 -0.12
C GLY A 47 2.23 7.11 -1.59
N VAL A 48 3.06 7.97 -2.19
CA VAL A 48 2.99 8.33 -3.61
C VAL A 48 3.32 7.14 -4.51
N LEU A 49 4.40 6.42 -4.24
CA LEU A 49 4.82 5.25 -5.03
C LEU A 49 3.75 4.17 -5.02
N ASN A 50 3.27 3.78 -3.84
CA ASN A 50 2.21 2.79 -3.69
C ASN A 50 0.95 3.19 -4.46
N PHE A 51 0.52 4.44 -4.32
CA PHE A 51 -0.67 4.94 -5.03
C PHE A 51 -0.50 4.88 -6.55
N VAL A 52 0.65 5.30 -7.07
CA VAL A 52 0.94 5.28 -8.51
C VAL A 52 1.00 3.84 -9.04
N TYR A 53 1.70 2.94 -8.35
CA TYR A 53 1.83 1.55 -8.76
C TYR A 53 0.52 0.78 -8.66
N LEU A 54 -0.22 0.91 -7.56
CA LEU A 54 -1.54 0.29 -7.42
C LEU A 54 -2.49 0.72 -8.52
N ARG A 55 -2.56 2.03 -8.80
CA ARG A 55 -3.41 2.55 -9.88
C ARG A 55 -3.02 1.94 -11.23
N ASP A 56 -1.73 1.97 -11.57
CA ASP A 56 -1.25 1.44 -12.85
C ASP A 56 -1.52 -0.07 -13.01
N LEU A 57 -1.30 -0.84 -11.93
CA LEU A 57 -1.52 -2.29 -11.92
C LEU A 57 -3.02 -2.62 -12.00
N LEU A 58 -3.87 -1.92 -11.26
CA LEU A 58 -5.32 -2.13 -11.36
C LEU A 58 -5.86 -1.76 -12.74
N ASP A 59 -5.44 -0.61 -13.30
CA ASP A 59 -5.80 -0.25 -14.67
C ASP A 59 -5.31 -1.33 -15.66
N ARG A 60 -4.14 -1.93 -15.42
CA ARG A 60 -3.59 -3.02 -16.24
C ARG A 60 -4.42 -4.29 -16.17
N ALA A 61 -4.74 -4.76 -14.96
CA ALA A 61 -5.49 -6.00 -14.74
C ALA A 61 -6.94 -5.89 -15.23
N THR A 62 -7.50 -4.68 -15.20
CA THR A 62 -8.91 -4.42 -15.57
C THR A 62 -9.06 -3.87 -16.99
N ALA A 63 -7.99 -3.83 -17.79
CA ALA A 63 -7.97 -3.26 -19.14
C ALA A 63 -8.51 -1.82 -19.23
N ASN A 64 -8.21 -0.99 -18.23
CA ASN A 64 -8.62 0.40 -18.13
C ASN A 64 -7.47 1.38 -18.46
N GLY A 65 -7.80 2.65 -18.65
CA GLY A 65 -6.84 3.71 -18.87
C GLY A 65 -5.96 3.45 -20.09
N ARG A 66 -4.62 3.43 -19.90
CA ARG A 66 -3.68 3.18 -21.00
C ARG A 66 -3.64 1.72 -21.50
N TYR A 67 -4.35 0.82 -20.81
CA TYR A 67 -4.42 -0.61 -21.16
C TYR A 67 -5.73 -1.00 -21.81
N ALA A 68 -6.63 -0.03 -22.05
CA ALA A 68 -7.81 -0.26 -22.85
C ALA A 68 -7.42 -0.73 -24.26
N LEU A 69 -7.91 -1.91 -24.64
CA LEU A 69 -7.66 -2.46 -25.97
C LEU A 69 -8.62 -1.81 -26.98
N PRO A 70 -8.14 -1.37 -28.14
CA PRO A 70 -9.02 -0.97 -29.23
C PRO A 70 -9.89 -2.14 -29.69
N ASP A 71 -11.11 -1.86 -30.13
CA ASP A 71 -12.02 -2.86 -30.68
C ASP A 71 -11.32 -3.72 -31.76
N GLY A 72 -11.32 -5.03 -31.56
CA GLY A 72 -10.75 -6.01 -32.50
C GLY A 72 -9.24 -6.26 -32.37
N ALA A 73 -8.52 -5.66 -31.42
CA ALA A 73 -7.11 -5.92 -31.18
C ALA A 73 -6.89 -7.08 -30.19
N SER A 74 -6.80 -8.32 -30.67
CA SER A 74 -6.63 -9.51 -29.82
C SER A 74 -5.18 -9.77 -29.37
N ASN A 75 -4.17 -9.30 -30.11
CA ASN A 75 -2.77 -9.78 -29.93
C ASN A 75 -1.74 -8.66 -29.68
N LEU A 76 -2.08 -7.38 -29.85
CA LEU A 76 -1.14 -6.26 -29.65
C LEU A 76 -0.98 -5.87 -28.16
N GLY A 77 -1.83 -6.40 -27.29
CA GLY A 77 -1.86 -6.08 -25.86
C GLY A 77 -0.80 -6.80 -25.01
N GLU A 78 -0.32 -7.97 -25.44
CA GLU A 78 0.51 -8.84 -24.58
C GLU A 78 1.83 -8.20 -24.15
N ASP A 79 2.52 -7.55 -25.09
CA ASP A 79 3.79 -6.86 -24.84
C ASP A 79 3.62 -5.62 -23.95
N ILE A 80 2.50 -4.92 -24.11
CA ILE A 80 2.17 -3.73 -23.30
C ILE A 80 1.84 -4.14 -21.87
N LEU A 81 1.09 -5.24 -21.70
CA LEU A 81 0.70 -5.79 -20.40
C LEU A 81 1.89 -6.37 -19.62
N GLY A 82 2.98 -6.79 -20.27
CA GLY A 82 4.21 -7.20 -19.59
C GLY A 82 5.15 -6.06 -19.20
N ARG A 83 5.05 -4.90 -19.85
CA ARG A 83 6.04 -3.82 -19.70
C ARG A 83 5.99 -3.17 -18.31
N GLY A 84 7.13 -3.14 -17.63
CA GLY A 84 7.30 -2.44 -16.34
C GLY A 84 6.91 -3.28 -15.11
N ILE A 85 6.57 -4.55 -15.30
CA ILE A 85 6.34 -5.52 -14.22
C ILE A 85 7.25 -6.74 -14.39
N THR A 86 7.42 -7.53 -13.34
CA THR A 86 8.22 -8.76 -13.44
C THR A 86 7.49 -9.82 -14.29
N PRO A 87 8.21 -10.76 -14.92
CA PRO A 87 7.58 -11.89 -15.62
C PRO A 87 6.64 -12.69 -14.71
N GLU A 88 6.97 -12.81 -13.43
CA GLU A 88 6.12 -13.48 -12.45
C GLU A 88 4.83 -12.72 -12.20
N ALA A 89 4.90 -11.40 -11.96
CA ALA A 89 3.71 -10.57 -11.80
C ALA A 89 2.81 -10.61 -13.05
N ARG A 90 3.41 -10.65 -14.25
CA ARG A 90 2.66 -10.80 -15.50
C ARG A 90 1.96 -12.16 -15.59
N ARG A 91 2.64 -13.23 -15.20
CA ARG A 91 2.12 -14.61 -15.24
C ARG A 91 0.96 -14.83 -14.28
N THR A 92 0.99 -14.18 -13.12
CA THR A 92 -0.05 -14.29 -12.08
C THR A 92 -1.15 -13.23 -12.21
N MET A 93 -1.08 -12.35 -13.22
CA MET A 93 -2.08 -11.33 -13.45
C MET A 93 -3.43 -11.97 -13.79
N PRO A 94 -4.53 -11.55 -13.14
CA PRO A 94 -5.83 -12.14 -13.37
C PRO A 94 -6.30 -11.91 -14.81
N LEU A 95 -6.95 -12.92 -15.37
CA LEU A 95 -7.55 -12.86 -16.71
C LEU A 95 -9.02 -12.44 -16.56
N LEU A 96 -9.26 -11.13 -16.61
CA LEU A 96 -10.59 -10.56 -16.48
C LEU A 96 -11.18 -10.26 -17.86
N SER A 97 -12.49 -10.45 -18.00
CA SER A 97 -13.19 -10.00 -19.20
C SER A 97 -13.05 -8.49 -19.32
N PRO A 98 -12.65 -7.97 -20.49
CA PRO A 98 -12.71 -6.53 -20.76
C PRO A 98 -14.13 -6.01 -20.47
N ASP A 99 -14.21 -4.75 -20.03
CA ASP A 99 -15.47 -4.05 -19.72
C ASP A 99 -16.25 -4.56 -18.51
N ARG A 100 -15.82 -5.65 -17.85
CA ARG A 100 -16.47 -6.12 -16.61
C ARG A 100 -16.27 -5.14 -15.45
N ILE A 101 -15.13 -4.45 -15.44
CA ILE A 101 -14.78 -3.44 -14.44
C ILE A 101 -14.42 -2.17 -15.19
N SER A 102 -15.14 -1.09 -14.90
CA SER A 102 -14.92 0.21 -15.53
C SER A 102 -14.12 1.13 -14.62
N ARG A 103 -13.33 2.02 -15.22
CA ARG A 103 -12.73 3.14 -14.50
C ARG A 103 -13.82 4.11 -14.04
N SER A 104 -13.88 4.42 -12.76
CA SER A 104 -14.89 5.32 -12.16
C SER A 104 -14.24 6.18 -11.08
N ASP A 105 -13.66 7.30 -11.50
CA ASP A 105 -12.96 8.22 -10.58
C ASP A 105 -13.94 9.15 -9.87
N TYR A 106 -13.73 9.37 -8.59
CA TYR A 106 -14.53 10.32 -7.80
C TYR A 106 -13.67 11.49 -7.33
N GLN A 107 -13.96 12.70 -7.79
CA GLN A 107 -13.25 13.93 -7.38
C GLN A 107 -11.72 13.78 -7.41
N ARG A 108 -11.18 13.24 -8.52
CA ARG A 108 -9.74 12.95 -8.74
C ARG A 108 -9.16 11.81 -7.88
N SER A 109 -9.97 11.14 -7.06
CA SER A 109 -9.61 9.86 -6.46
C SER A 109 -9.83 8.75 -7.47
N PRO A 110 -8.78 7.96 -7.78
CA PRO A 110 -8.90 6.74 -8.57
C PRO A 110 -9.98 5.80 -8.05
N GLY A 111 -10.82 5.32 -8.95
CA GLY A 111 -11.80 4.29 -8.66
C GLY A 111 -12.07 3.32 -9.79
N TRP A 112 -12.61 2.17 -9.41
CA TRP A 112 -13.04 1.11 -10.31
C TRP A 112 -14.43 0.66 -9.90
N ALA A 113 -15.33 0.53 -10.87
CA ALA A 113 -16.72 0.18 -10.64
C ALA A 113 -17.12 -1.10 -11.36
N ALA A 114 -17.85 -1.95 -10.64
CA ALA A 114 -18.49 -3.13 -11.17
C ALA A 114 -19.74 -3.45 -10.35
N ASP A 115 -20.82 -3.88 -11.02
CA ASP A 115 -22.02 -4.43 -10.40
C ASP A 115 -22.61 -3.54 -9.26
N GLY A 116 -22.67 -2.22 -9.46
CA GLY A 116 -23.23 -1.28 -8.49
C GLY A 116 -22.30 -0.91 -7.32
N TYR A 117 -21.04 -1.35 -7.35
CA TYR A 117 -20.01 -0.99 -6.36
C TYR A 117 -18.86 -0.25 -7.02
N ARG A 118 -18.45 0.87 -6.43
CA ARG A 118 -17.23 1.60 -6.80
C ARG A 118 -16.21 1.49 -5.68
N VAL A 119 -14.98 1.10 -6.00
CA VAL A 119 -13.90 0.98 -5.02
C VAL A 119 -12.87 2.08 -5.26
N LEU A 120 -12.63 2.91 -4.23
CA LEU A 120 -11.59 3.94 -4.26
C LEU A 120 -10.38 3.55 -3.41
N LEU A 121 -9.17 3.92 -3.83
CA LEU A 121 -7.95 3.66 -3.03
C LEU A 121 -7.78 4.67 -1.89
N GLN A 122 -7.29 4.20 -0.74
CA GLN A 122 -6.82 5.04 0.35
C GLN A 122 -5.56 4.47 0.97
N SER A 123 -4.48 5.26 1.04
CA SER A 123 -3.31 4.87 1.83
C SER A 123 -3.51 5.20 3.31
N PHE A 124 -2.93 4.40 4.19
CA PHE A 124 -2.90 4.67 5.63
C PHE A 124 -1.61 4.13 6.24
N LYS A 125 -1.36 4.43 7.52
CA LYS A 125 -0.18 3.95 8.23
C LYS A 125 -0.43 2.52 8.74
N TYR A 126 0.58 1.65 8.63
CA TYR A 126 0.46 0.25 9.05
C TYR A 126 -0.04 0.13 10.49
N GLY A 127 -1.05 -0.72 10.70
CA GLY A 127 -1.74 -0.96 11.98
C GLY A 127 -2.76 0.11 12.37
N GLU A 128 -2.98 1.15 11.55
CA GLU A 128 -3.87 2.28 11.87
C GLU A 128 -5.17 2.29 11.04
N VAL A 129 -5.57 1.15 10.46
CA VAL A 129 -6.77 1.04 9.60
C VAL A 129 -8.06 1.46 10.32
N ASP A 130 -8.17 1.18 11.62
CA ASP A 130 -9.35 1.54 12.42
C ASP A 130 -9.35 3.02 12.87
N HIS A 131 -8.26 3.74 12.61
CA HIS A 131 -8.05 5.13 13.02
C HIS A 131 -7.99 6.12 11.85
N ILE A 132 -8.47 5.72 10.66
CA ILE A 132 -8.46 6.59 9.49
C ILE A 132 -9.43 7.77 9.72
N ASN A 133 -8.87 8.98 9.78
CA ASN A 133 -9.66 10.20 9.84
C ASN A 133 -10.05 10.68 8.44
N TRP A 134 -11.20 10.22 7.94
CA TRP A 134 -11.72 10.57 6.62
C TRP A 134 -11.89 12.09 6.41
N GLY A 135 -12.24 12.82 7.46
CA GLY A 135 -12.38 14.29 7.44
C GLY A 135 -11.07 15.04 7.17
N GLN A 136 -9.92 14.43 7.43
CA GLN A 136 -8.59 15.00 7.22
C GLN A 136 -7.88 14.47 5.96
N ARG A 137 -8.49 13.54 5.21
CA ARG A 137 -7.87 12.98 3.98
C ARG A 137 -8.12 13.87 2.76
N SER A 138 -9.36 13.97 2.33
CA SER A 138 -9.79 14.86 1.26
C SER A 138 -11.29 15.08 1.36
N GLU A 139 -11.79 16.13 0.73
CA GLU A 139 -13.24 16.36 0.66
C GLU A 139 -13.98 15.17 0.03
N ALA A 140 -13.40 14.57 -1.02
CA ALA A 140 -13.92 13.37 -1.67
C ALA A 140 -14.12 12.23 -0.66
N LYS A 141 -13.06 11.90 0.11
CA LYS A 141 -13.11 10.81 1.09
C LYS A 141 -14.05 11.09 2.25
N ARG A 142 -14.14 12.36 2.68
CA ARG A 142 -15.13 12.79 3.68
C ARG A 142 -16.56 12.58 3.18
N ARG A 143 -16.86 12.88 1.91
CA ARG A 143 -18.19 12.65 1.31
C ARG A 143 -18.50 11.17 1.15
N VAL A 144 -17.53 10.36 0.72
CA VAL A 144 -17.65 8.88 0.69
C VAL A 144 -18.00 8.34 2.08
N ALA A 145 -17.34 8.83 3.13
CA ALA A 145 -17.61 8.42 4.51
C ALA A 145 -18.93 8.99 5.09
N SER A 146 -19.59 9.90 4.38
CA SER A 146 -20.94 10.40 4.68
C SER A 146 -22.03 9.71 3.84
N GLN A 147 -21.65 8.77 2.97
CA GLN A 147 -22.60 8.00 2.18
C GLN A 147 -23.56 7.25 3.11
N SER A 148 -24.85 7.22 2.74
CA SER A 148 -25.86 6.46 3.46
C SER A 148 -25.48 4.99 3.57
N PHE A 149 -25.66 4.44 4.77
CA PHE A 149 -25.52 3.01 5.04
C PHE A 149 -26.90 2.41 5.26
N ILE A 150 -27.34 1.60 4.30
CA ILE A 150 -28.56 0.82 4.45
C ILE A 150 -28.16 -0.47 5.15
N ALA A 151 -28.32 -0.48 6.47
CA ALA A 151 -28.35 -1.74 7.20
C ALA A 151 -29.64 -2.48 6.81
N GLN A 152 -29.56 -3.77 6.51
CA GLN A 152 -30.72 -4.61 6.14
C GLN A 152 -31.80 -4.74 7.25
N ASP A 153 -31.66 -4.02 8.36
CA ASP A 153 -32.49 -4.12 9.55
C ASP A 153 -33.17 -2.79 9.92
N THR A 154 -33.35 -1.88 8.95
CA THR A 154 -34.23 -0.73 9.14
C THR A 154 -35.69 -1.20 9.10
N LEU A 155 -36.42 -0.95 10.20
CA LEU A 155 -37.86 -1.28 10.33
C LEU A 155 -38.76 -0.66 9.24
N PHE A 156 -38.22 0.32 8.51
CA PHE A 156 -38.85 0.97 7.38
C PHE A 156 -37.79 1.20 6.30
N SER A 157 -38.12 0.97 5.05
CA SER A 157 -37.31 1.40 3.90
C SER A 157 -37.67 2.82 3.49
N ASP A 158 -36.79 3.50 2.76
CA ASP A 158 -37.13 4.81 2.15
C ASP A 158 -38.32 4.65 1.18
N GLU A 159 -38.48 3.48 0.56
CA GLU A 159 -39.62 3.10 -0.28
C GLU A 159 -40.95 3.07 0.51
N ASP A 160 -40.95 2.66 1.79
CA ASP A 160 -42.13 2.69 2.66
C ASP A 160 -42.66 4.11 2.88
N PHE A 161 -41.81 5.12 2.70
CA PHE A 161 -42.16 6.54 2.76
C PHE A 161 -42.31 7.20 1.39
N GLY A 162 -42.26 6.43 0.29
CA GLY A 162 -42.31 6.95 -1.07
C GLY A 162 -41.09 7.82 -1.44
N LEU A 163 -39.97 7.62 -0.76
CA LEU A 163 -38.69 8.26 -1.05
C LEU A 163 -37.87 7.33 -1.94
N GLU A 164 -37.25 7.87 -2.99
CA GLU A 164 -36.27 7.12 -3.77
C GLU A 164 -35.03 6.86 -2.91
N THR A 165 -34.72 5.58 -2.70
CA THR A 165 -33.51 5.13 -2.00
C THR A 165 -32.28 5.44 -2.88
N ILE A 166 -31.75 6.66 -2.83
CA ILE A 166 -30.53 6.99 -3.55
C ILE A 166 -29.36 6.34 -2.80
N THR A 167 -28.94 5.17 -3.29
CA THR A 167 -27.76 4.48 -2.82
C THR A 167 -26.55 5.11 -3.48
N GLY A 168 -25.82 5.96 -2.76
CA GLY A 168 -24.64 6.62 -3.32
C GLY A 168 -24.24 7.90 -2.61
N ILE A 169 -23.18 8.54 -3.11
CA ILE A 169 -22.67 9.79 -2.56
C ILE A 169 -23.47 10.95 -3.17
N PRO A 170 -23.94 11.92 -2.37
CA PRO A 170 -24.59 13.11 -2.91
C PRO A 170 -23.65 13.87 -3.88
N ASP A 171 -24.24 14.40 -4.96
CA ASP A 171 -23.55 15.14 -6.04
C ASP A 171 -22.56 14.30 -6.88
N ASP A 172 -22.78 13.00 -6.97
CA ASP A 172 -22.01 12.08 -7.82
C ASP A 172 -22.87 11.63 -9.02
N ASP A 173 -23.14 12.59 -9.92
CA ASP A 173 -24.14 12.43 -11.00
C ASP A 173 -23.84 11.28 -11.99
N ASP A 174 -22.62 10.74 -11.99
CA ASP A 174 -22.17 9.72 -12.96
C ASP A 174 -22.14 8.28 -12.39
N PHE A 175 -22.37 8.08 -11.08
CA PHE A 175 -22.32 6.75 -10.47
C PHE A 175 -23.46 6.50 -9.50
N GLU A 176 -24.36 5.59 -9.89
CA GLU A 176 -25.40 5.05 -9.03
C GLU A 176 -24.90 3.76 -8.36
N GLY A 177 -24.74 3.76 -7.04
CA GLY A 177 -24.28 2.59 -6.29
C GLY A 177 -23.50 2.90 -5.01
N VAL A 178 -22.95 1.86 -4.39
CA VAL A 178 -22.21 1.98 -3.13
C VAL A 178 -20.73 2.24 -3.40
N THR A 179 -20.17 3.29 -2.81
CA THR A 179 -18.73 3.53 -2.84
C THR A 179 -18.04 2.94 -1.62
N LEU A 180 -17.10 2.04 -1.89
CA LEU A 180 -16.23 1.38 -0.93
C LEU A 180 -14.82 1.95 -1.01
N VAL A 181 -14.04 1.69 0.04
CA VAL A 181 -12.63 2.07 0.11
C VAL A 181 -11.76 0.83 0.22
N ALA A 182 -10.82 0.68 -0.72
CA ALA A 182 -9.69 -0.22 -0.61
C ALA A 182 -8.55 0.50 0.12
N ALA A 183 -8.46 0.27 1.43
CA ALA A 183 -7.44 0.85 2.29
C ALA A 183 -6.17 -0.02 2.24
N HIS A 184 -5.04 0.57 1.90
CA HIS A 184 -3.75 -0.12 1.77
C HIS A 184 -2.65 0.53 2.58
N SER A 185 -1.72 -0.29 3.06
CA SER A 185 -0.52 0.15 3.77
C SER A 185 0.65 -0.77 3.45
N TYR A 186 1.85 -0.18 3.37
CA TYR A 186 3.11 -0.88 3.21
C TYR A 186 4.22 -0.17 4.00
N GLU A 187 4.92 -0.92 4.84
CA GLU A 187 6.06 -0.48 5.63
C GLU A 187 7.35 -1.06 5.01
N PRO A 188 8.15 -0.26 4.28
CA PRO A 188 9.28 -0.78 3.50
C PRO A 188 10.43 -1.32 4.36
N ILE A 189 10.58 -0.82 5.60
CA ILE A 189 11.65 -1.26 6.50
C ILE A 189 11.44 -2.71 6.95
N THR A 190 10.20 -3.07 7.27
CA THR A 190 9.86 -4.42 7.76
C THR A 190 9.32 -5.31 6.64
N GLY A 191 8.96 -4.74 5.50
CA GLY A 191 8.26 -5.42 4.42
C GLY A 191 6.80 -5.74 4.73
N LYS A 192 6.25 -5.25 5.86
CA LYS A 192 4.86 -5.51 6.25
C LYS A 192 3.88 -4.73 5.39
N PHE A 193 2.75 -5.34 5.09
CA PHE A 193 1.67 -4.71 4.35
C PHE A 193 0.32 -5.25 4.77
N GLU A 194 -0.70 -4.47 4.48
CA GLU A 194 -2.09 -4.85 4.70
C GLU A 194 -2.99 -4.18 3.65
N LEU A 195 -4.02 -4.91 3.24
CA LEU A 195 -5.05 -4.46 2.33
C LEU A 195 -6.41 -4.79 2.92
N HIS A 196 -7.25 -3.78 3.02
CA HIS A 196 -8.60 -3.87 3.52
C HIS A 196 -9.59 -3.31 2.50
N ILE A 197 -10.81 -3.80 2.54
CA ILE A 197 -11.93 -3.22 1.79
C ILE A 197 -13.12 -3.03 2.73
N GLY A 198 -13.86 -1.94 2.54
CA GLY A 198 -15.02 -1.67 3.40
C GLY A 198 -15.78 -0.43 3.00
N GLN A 199 -16.94 -0.24 3.63
CA GLN A 199 -17.68 1.01 3.56
C GLN A 199 -17.25 1.92 4.70
N SER A 200 -16.63 3.05 4.36
CA SER A 200 -16.17 4.04 5.32
C SER A 200 -17.33 4.74 6.03
N LYS A 201 -17.11 5.16 7.27
CA LYS A 201 -18.04 5.94 8.08
C LYS A 201 -17.32 7.15 8.69
N ASN A 202 -17.92 8.33 8.64
CA ASN A 202 -17.48 9.45 9.48
C ASN A 202 -17.88 9.16 10.94
N PRO A 203 -16.93 9.04 11.87
CA PRO A 203 -17.26 8.79 13.28
C PRO A 203 -18.05 9.96 13.85
N GLU A 204 -19.14 9.67 14.56
CA GLU A 204 -19.99 10.70 15.19
C GLU A 204 -19.43 11.09 16.56
N PHE A 205 -18.89 10.12 17.28
CA PHE A 205 -18.30 10.28 18.61
C PHE A 205 -16.83 9.83 18.64
N ARG A 206 -16.09 10.31 19.65
CA ARG A 206 -14.71 9.90 19.88
C ARG A 206 -14.68 8.41 20.26
N GLY A 207 -13.97 7.61 19.48
CA GLY A 207 -13.85 6.16 19.68
C GLY A 207 -14.78 5.33 18.78
N ASP A 208 -15.64 5.97 18.00
CA ASP A 208 -16.43 5.29 16.98
C ASP A 208 -15.55 4.69 15.89
N SER A 209 -16.00 3.57 15.34
CA SER A 209 -15.41 2.99 14.13
C SER A 209 -15.50 3.97 12.96
N CYS A 210 -14.41 4.10 12.21
CA CYS A 210 -14.37 4.81 10.93
C CYS A 210 -14.89 3.96 9.75
N TRP A 211 -15.53 2.83 10.04
CA TRP A 211 -16.09 1.88 9.07
C TRP A 211 -17.49 1.44 9.51
N HIS A 212 -18.42 1.34 8.56
CA HIS A 212 -19.66 0.59 8.76
C HIS A 212 -19.39 -0.91 8.83
N TRP A 213 -18.54 -1.38 7.91
CA TRP A 213 -17.96 -2.72 7.90
C TRP A 213 -16.60 -2.67 7.19
N ARG A 214 -15.74 -3.63 7.52
CA ARG A 214 -14.40 -3.77 6.93
C ARG A 214 -14.03 -5.25 6.87
N ARG A 215 -13.48 -5.66 5.74
CA ARG A 215 -12.86 -6.97 5.52
C ARG A 215 -11.37 -6.81 5.21
N GLN A 216 -10.53 -7.61 5.87
CA GLN A 216 -9.12 -7.74 5.52
C GLN A 216 -8.99 -8.68 4.31
N LEU A 217 -8.42 -8.18 3.22
CA LEU A 217 -8.17 -8.93 2.00
C LEU A 217 -6.78 -9.56 2.02
N LEU A 218 -5.77 -8.83 2.47
CA LEU A 218 -4.40 -9.29 2.61
C LEU A 218 -3.77 -8.76 3.88
N ASP A 219 -2.91 -9.56 4.46
CA ASP A 219 -1.89 -9.16 5.43
C ASP A 219 -0.67 -10.01 5.14
N GLY A 220 0.50 -9.38 5.21
CA GLY A 220 1.72 -10.04 4.83
C GLY A 220 2.93 -9.20 5.12
N GLY A 221 4.06 -9.78 4.76
CA GLY A 221 5.39 -9.29 5.11
C GLY A 221 6.20 -10.41 5.72
N THR A 222 7.50 -10.36 5.49
CA THR A 222 8.42 -11.21 6.22
C THR A 222 8.45 -10.66 7.66
N PRO A 223 8.26 -11.47 8.71
CA PRO A 223 8.74 -11.08 10.03
C PRO A 223 10.18 -10.60 9.86
N PRO A 224 10.67 -9.61 10.65
CA PRO A 224 12.07 -9.24 10.56
C PRO A 224 12.90 -10.47 10.91
N GLU A 225 13.28 -11.23 9.89
CA GLU A 225 14.45 -12.07 9.92
C GLU A 225 15.51 -11.04 10.20
N MET A 226 16.03 -11.03 11.44
CA MET A 226 17.21 -10.26 11.78
C MET A 226 18.11 -10.44 10.58
N ALA A 227 18.32 -9.35 9.83
CA ALA A 227 19.28 -9.34 8.78
C ALA A 227 20.58 -9.70 9.51
N LYS A 228 20.92 -10.99 9.49
CA LYS A 228 22.28 -11.45 9.52
C LYS A 228 22.82 -10.80 8.27
N ARG A 229 23.25 -9.55 8.44
CA ARG A 229 24.21 -8.88 7.60
C ARG A 229 25.33 -9.91 7.54
N GLY A 230 25.25 -10.76 6.52
CA GLY A 230 26.30 -11.70 6.22
C GLY A 230 27.49 -10.81 6.05
N LEU A 231 28.43 -10.92 7.00
CA LEU A 231 29.77 -10.42 6.77
C LEU A 231 30.16 -10.89 5.37
N PRO A 232 30.69 -10.01 4.51
CA PRO A 232 31.11 -10.43 3.17
C PRO A 232 32.00 -11.68 3.32
N PRO A 233 31.89 -12.66 2.40
CA PRO A 233 32.68 -13.87 2.50
C PRO A 233 34.16 -13.49 2.64
N VAL A 234 34.76 -13.97 3.73
CA VAL A 234 36.19 -13.84 3.99
C VAL A 234 36.92 -14.37 2.76
N LEU A 235 37.66 -13.49 2.09
CA LEU A 235 38.58 -13.86 1.01
C LEU A 235 39.52 -14.97 1.53
N PRO A 236 39.88 -15.97 0.72
CA PRO A 236 40.84 -16.98 1.15
C PRO A 236 42.22 -16.31 1.33
N GLY A 237 42.55 -16.07 2.59
CA GLY A 237 43.84 -15.61 3.07
C GLY A 237 43.93 -16.01 4.53
N ASP A 238 44.98 -16.74 4.88
CA ASP A 238 45.16 -17.23 6.24
C ASP A 238 45.05 -16.09 7.25
N ALA A 239 44.37 -16.36 8.36
CA ALA A 239 44.27 -15.42 9.47
C ALA A 239 45.69 -15.02 9.92
N PRO A 240 45.93 -13.73 10.24
CA PRO A 240 47.20 -13.34 10.84
C PRO A 240 47.39 -14.15 12.12
N SER A 241 48.50 -14.87 12.20
CA SER A 241 48.85 -15.68 13.35
C SER A 241 49.02 -14.79 14.58
N THR A 242 48.45 -15.22 15.72
CA THR A 242 48.65 -14.62 17.04
C THR A 242 49.97 -15.03 17.69
N GLN A 243 50.98 -15.42 16.89
CA GLN A 243 52.34 -15.62 17.39
C GLN A 243 53.04 -14.28 17.44
N VAL A 244 52.96 -13.65 18.61
CA VAL A 244 53.78 -12.51 18.97
C VAL A 244 55.16 -13.06 19.34
N GLU A 245 56.18 -12.79 18.52
CA GLU A 245 57.57 -12.86 19.00
C GLU A 245 57.77 -11.75 20.04
N GLU A 246 58.09 -12.13 21.28
CA GLU A 246 58.47 -11.17 22.31
C GLU A 246 59.80 -10.50 21.94
N ILE A 247 59.72 -9.31 21.36
CA ILE A 247 60.89 -8.47 21.13
C ILE A 247 61.19 -7.73 22.44
N THR A 248 62.32 -8.07 23.08
CA THR A 248 62.79 -7.36 24.27
C THR A 248 63.27 -5.95 23.89
N VAL A 249 62.45 -4.92 24.12
CA VAL A 249 62.85 -3.53 23.88
C VAL A 249 63.60 -2.99 25.10
N ARG A 250 64.88 -2.62 24.93
CA ARG A 250 65.65 -1.87 25.93
C ARG A 250 65.12 -0.44 26.01
N LEU A 251 64.44 -0.12 27.10
CA LEU A 251 64.05 1.26 27.44
C LEU A 251 65.31 2.04 27.86
N LYS A 252 65.67 3.05 27.07
CA LYS A 252 66.70 4.04 27.42
C LYS A 252 66.11 4.98 28.47
N GLY A 253 66.63 4.91 29.69
CA GLY A 253 66.20 5.74 30.81
C GLY A 253 66.30 7.23 30.47
N THR A 254 65.19 7.94 30.63
CA THR A 254 65.13 9.39 30.58
C THR A 254 65.83 9.91 31.83
N GLN A 255 67.01 10.52 31.65
CA GLN A 255 67.64 11.30 32.71
C GLN A 255 66.72 12.48 33.05
N THR A 256 66.18 12.43 34.26
CA THR A 256 65.59 13.56 34.98
C THR A 256 66.65 14.65 35.11
N GLY A 257 66.54 15.70 34.31
CA GLY A 257 67.28 16.94 34.50
C GLY A 257 66.36 17.98 35.12
N GLU A 258 66.32 18.03 36.45
CA GLU A 258 65.76 19.18 37.18
C GLU A 258 66.91 20.10 37.65
N GLY A 259 66.90 21.29 37.05
CA GLY A 259 67.31 22.60 37.54
C GLY A 259 68.36 22.77 38.64
N THR A 260 69.37 23.58 38.33
CA THR A 260 69.86 24.71 39.16
C THR A 260 70.80 25.56 38.29
N ALA A 261 70.38 26.74 37.84
CA ALA A 261 70.56 28.04 38.47
C ALA A 261 71.81 28.81 37.97
N THR A 262 71.51 29.95 37.32
CA THR A 262 72.22 31.24 37.35
C THR A 262 73.66 31.40 36.82
N SER A 263 73.80 32.37 35.89
CA SER A 263 74.66 33.57 36.00
C SER A 263 75.76 33.79 34.96
N ASN A 264 75.61 34.93 34.26
CA ASN A 264 76.59 35.90 33.77
C ASN A 264 77.64 35.55 32.68
N GLY A 265 77.71 36.45 31.70
CA GLY A 265 78.88 36.67 30.84
C GLY A 265 78.50 37.09 29.43
#